data_AF-A0A0U5CY14-F1
#
_entry.id   AF-A0A0U5CY14-F1
#
_cell.length_a   1.000
_cell.length_b   1.000
_cell.length_c   1.000
_cell.angle_alpha   90.00
_cell.angle_beta   90.00
_cell.angle_gamma   90.00
#
_symmetry.space_group_name_H-M   'P 1'
#
loop_
_entity.id
_entity.type
_entity.pdbx_description
1 polymer ?
#
loop_
_entity_poly.entity_id
_entity_poly.type
_entity_poly.pdbx_seq_one_letter_code
_entity_poly.pdbx_strand_id
1 'polypeptide(L)'
;MAKHKNYTTSVSLSNVARNRLIALANIEEITQKDLLNKLIDKEIAQLSSKDKSNFAFILKAIEIKDNFRNDKKRGNYNDKETR
;
A
#
# COMPACT_ATOMS: atom_id res chain seq x y z
N MET A 1 -5.16 -15.17 12.33
CA MET A 1 -4.64 -14.59 11.07
C MET A 1 -5.22 -13.19 10.94
N ALA A 2 -4.40 -12.14 11.08
CA ALA A 2 -4.85 -10.78 10.94
C ALA A 2 -5.28 -10.56 9.47
N LYS A 3 -6.56 -10.22 9.23
CA LYS A 3 -7.03 -9.82 7.91
C LYS A 3 -6.28 -8.53 7.55
N HIS A 4 -5.33 -8.60 6.61
CA HIS A 4 -4.75 -7.41 6.01
C HIS A 4 -5.90 -6.58 5.42
N LYS A 5 -6.25 -5.47 6.06
CA LYS A 5 -7.24 -4.53 5.51
C LYS A 5 -6.59 -3.90 4.28
N ASN A 6 -7.12 -4.20 3.10
CA ASN A 6 -6.70 -3.53 1.88
C ASN A 6 -7.10 -2.06 1.95
N TYR A 7 -6.16 -1.18 2.29
CA TYR A 7 -6.37 0.26 2.19
C TYR A 7 -6.41 0.65 0.71
N THR A 8 -7.49 1.31 0.28
CA THR A 8 -7.51 1.94 -1.04
C THR A 8 -6.83 3.30 -0.90
N THR A 9 -5.55 3.36 -1.22
CA THR A 9 -4.78 4.62 -1.22
C THR A 9 -4.60 5.09 -2.66
N SER A 10 -5.01 6.32 -2.95
CA SER A 10 -4.75 6.96 -4.25
C SER A 10 -3.33 7.49 -4.30
N VAL A 11 -2.60 7.18 -5.38
CA VAL A 11 -1.26 7.72 -5.66
C VAL A 11 -1.36 8.65 -6.86
N SER A 12 -0.90 9.89 -6.70
CA SER A 12 -0.83 10.86 -7.80
C SER A 12 0.35 10.55 -8.70
N LEU A 13 0.10 10.45 -10.01
CA LEU A 13 1.12 10.21 -11.04
C LEU A 13 1.22 11.40 -11.98
N SER A 14 2.41 11.62 -12.55
CA SER A 14 2.53 12.55 -13.68
C SER A 14 1.76 12.04 -14.90
N ASN A 15 1.34 12.95 -15.78
CA ASN A 15 0.63 12.57 -17.00
C ASN A 15 1.41 11.55 -17.84
N VAL A 16 2.74 11.69 -17.90
CA VAL A 16 3.62 10.76 -18.63
C VAL A 16 3.58 9.37 -17.99
N ALA A 17 3.73 9.27 -16.67
CA ALA A 17 3.70 7.98 -15.97
C ALA A 17 2.33 7.31 -16.08
N ARG A 18 1.24 8.09 -15.91
CA ARG A 18 -0.14 7.61 -16.08
C ARG A 18 -0.36 7.03 -17.48
N ASN A 19 0.05 7.73 -18.53
CA ASN A 19 -0.16 7.27 -19.90
C ASN A 19 0.63 6.00 -20.22
N ARG A 20 1.87 5.89 -19.70
CA ARG A 20 2.67 4.66 -19.80
C ARG A 20 2.00 3.49 -19.09
N LEU A 21 1.48 3.71 -17.88
CA LEU A 21 0.76 2.69 -17.12
C LEU A 21 -0.50 2.22 -17.85
N ILE A 22 -1.28 3.14 -18.42
CA ILE A 22 -2.47 2.81 -19.24
C ILE A 22 -2.08 1.96 -20.46
N ALA A 23 -1.08 2.39 -21.22
CA ALA A 23 -0.65 1.69 -22.43
C ALA A 23 -0.18 0.26 -22.12
N LEU A 24 0.67 0.10 -21.10
CA LEU A 24 1.19 -1.21 -20.72
C LEU A 24 0.11 -2.12 -20.14
N ALA A 25 -0.81 -1.58 -19.33
CA ALA A 25 -1.91 -2.34 -18.77
C ALA A 25 -2.83 -2.90 -19.87
N ASN A 26 -3.08 -2.11 -20.92
CA ASN A 26 -3.86 -2.55 -22.07
C ASN A 26 -3.16 -3.66 -22.87
N ILE A 27 -1.84 -3.60 -23.05
CA ILE A 27 -1.06 -4.65 -23.74
C ILE A 27 -1.07 -5.96 -22.95
N GLU A 28 -0.97 -5.87 -21.62
CA GLU A 28 -0.98 -7.05 -20.74
C GLU A 28 -2.40 -7.54 -20.40
N GLU A 29 -3.45 -6.87 -20.88
CA GLU A 29 -4.87 -7.17 -20.61
C GLU A 29 -5.20 -7.26 -19.10
N ILE A 30 -4.58 -6.41 -18.29
CA ILE A 30 -4.79 -6.35 -16.84
C ILE A 30 -5.17 -4.94 -16.37
N THR A 31 -5.68 -4.82 -15.15
CA THR A 31 -5.97 -3.49 -14.60
C THR A 31 -4.66 -2.74 -14.28
N GLN A 32 -4.69 -1.41 -14.32
CA GLN A 32 -3.55 -0.58 -13.92
C GLN A 32 -3.09 -0.87 -12.48
N LYS A 33 -4.02 -1.26 -11.61
CA LYS A 33 -3.74 -1.65 -10.22
C LYS A 33 -2.93 -2.95 -10.18
N ASP A 34 -3.36 -3.96 -10.94
CA ASP A 34 -2.68 -5.26 -10.98
C ASP A 34 -1.30 -5.14 -11.63
N LEU A 35 -1.20 -4.30 -12.67
CA LEU A 35 0.10 -3.96 -13.27
C LEU A 35 1.03 -3.30 -12.25
N LEU A 36 0.55 -2.33 -11.48
CA LEU A 36 1.37 -1.67 -10.46
C LEU A 36 1.88 -2.67 -9.40
N ASN A 37 1.01 -3.56 -8.91
CA ASN A 37 1.41 -4.61 -7.98
C ASN A 37 2.50 -5.52 -8.59
N LYS A 38 2.28 -5.98 -9.82
CA LYS A 38 3.24 -6.83 -10.55
C LYS A 38 4.60 -6.14 -10.76
N LEU A 39 4.61 -4.84 -11.03
CA LEU A 39 5.84 -4.06 -11.18
C LEU A 39 6.58 -3.92 -9.85
N ILE A 40 5.86 -3.72 -8.74
CA ILE A 40 6.46 -3.69 -7.39
C ILE A 40 7.09 -5.05 -7.06
N ASP A 41 6.39 -6.15 -7.31
CA ASP A 41 6.92 -7.50 -7.07
C ASP A 41 8.17 -7.80 -7.91
N LYS A 42 8.17 -7.38 -9.18
CA LYS A 42 9.34 -7.49 -10.06
C LYS A 42 10.53 -6.71 -9.54
N GLU A 43 10.32 -5.48 -9.05
CA GLU A 43 11.38 -4.66 -8.47
C GLU A 43 11.97 -5.30 -7.21
N ILE A 44 11.11 -5.77 -6.29
CA ILE A 44 11.53 -6.46 -5.07
C ILE A 44 12.36 -7.71 -5.38
N ALA A 45 11.96 -8.47 -6.41
CA ALA A 45 12.67 -9.68 -6.82
C ALA A 45 14.11 -9.37 -7.27
N GLN A 46 14.32 -8.23 -7.92
CA GLN A 46 15.61 -7.78 -8.46
C GLN A 46 16.56 -7.16 -7.41
N LEU A 47 16.06 -6.86 -6.21
CA LEU A 47 16.88 -6.30 -5.14
C LEU A 47 18.06 -7.20 -4.74
N SER A 48 19.17 -6.57 -4.36
CA SER A 48 20.32 -7.25 -3.76
C SER A 48 19.95 -7.87 -2.41
N SER A 49 20.74 -8.82 -1.90
CA SER A 49 20.49 -9.43 -0.58
C SER A 49 20.45 -8.38 0.55
N LYS A 50 21.33 -7.37 0.48
CA LYS A 50 21.36 -6.24 1.41
C LYS A 50 20.07 -5.41 1.31
N ASP A 51 19.65 -5.08 0.09
CA ASP A 51 18.46 -4.25 -0.11
C ASP A 51 17.16 -4.99 0.22
N LYS A 52 17.10 -6.31 0.01
CA LYS A 52 15.99 -7.16 0.49
C LYS A 52 15.85 -7.11 2.00
N SER A 53 16.97 -7.14 2.72
CA SER A 53 16.97 -7.01 4.19
C SER A 53 16.46 -5.64 4.64
N ASN A 54 16.92 -4.57 3.97
CA ASN A 54 16.46 -3.21 4.23
C ASN A 54 14.96 -3.04 3.92
N PHE A 55 14.51 -3.56 2.79
CA PHE A 55 13.10 -3.56 2.38
C PHE A 55 12.22 -4.24 3.44
N ALA A 56 12.59 -5.44 3.89
CA ALA A 56 11.84 -6.17 4.92
C ALA A 56 11.77 -5.41 6.26
N PHE A 57 12.87 -4.76 6.65
CA PHE A 57 12.90 -3.93 7.86
C PHE A 57 11.95 -2.72 7.76
N ILE A 58 12.00 -2.00 6.64
CA ILE A 58 11.14 -0.82 6.40
C ILE A 58 9.67 -1.23 6.33
N LEU A 59 9.35 -2.31 5.60
CA LEU A 59 8.00 -2.83 5.47
C LEU A 59 7.40 -3.14 6.84
N LYS A 60 8.14 -3.87 7.69
CA LYS A 60 7.71 -4.20 9.05
C LYS A 60 7.43 -2.95 9.89
N ALA A 61 8.25 -1.91 9.77
CA ALA A 61 8.03 -0.65 10.49
C ALA A 61 6.73 0.06 10.04
N ILE A 62 6.42 0.03 8.74
CA ILE A 62 5.16 0.58 8.18
C ILE A 62 3.96 -0.21 8.71
N GLU A 63 4.01 -1.55 8.66
CA GLU A 63 2.93 -2.41 9.15
C GLU A 63 2.63 -2.18 10.63
N ILE A 64 3.66 -2.04 11.46
CA ILE A 64 3.51 -1.71 12.88
C ILE A 64 2.81 -0.35 13.05
N LYS A 65 3.26 0.68 12.32
CA LYS A 65 2.67 2.02 12.37
C LYS A 65 1.19 2.03 11.93
N ASP A 66 0.86 1.25 10.90
CA ASP A 66 -0.51 1.15 10.43
C ASP A 66 -1.39 0.41 11.42
N ASN A 67 -0.91 -0.67 12.06
CA ASN A 67 -1.66 -1.33 13.13
C ASN A 67 -1.99 -0.35 14.28
N PHE A 68 -1.01 0.44 14.73
CA PHE A 68 -1.24 1.46 15.76
C PHE A 68 -2.27 2.54 15.34
N ARG A 69 -2.29 2.96 14.07
CA ARG A 69 -3.28 3.92 13.56
C ARG A 69 -4.70 3.35 13.57
N ASN A 70 -4.84 2.05 13.35
CA ASN A 70 -6.13 1.38 13.34
C ASN A 70 -6.68 1.10 14.75
N ASP A 71 -5.80 0.87 15.72
CA ASP A 71 -6.20 0.63 17.11
C ASP A 71 -6.71 1.92 17.80
N LYS A 72 -6.30 3.11 17.35
CA LYS A 72 -6.76 4.39 17.89
C LYS A 72 -8.20 4.81 17.49
N LYS A 73 -8.94 4.01 16.70
CA LYS A 73 -10.36 4.26 16.35
C LYS A 73 -11.37 3.66 17.34
N ARG A 74 -11.06 3.58 18.64
CA ARG A 74 -12.03 3.27 19.71
C ARG A 74 -11.91 4.28 20.85
N GLY A 75 -12.55 5.43 20.65
CA GLY A 75 -12.67 6.47 21.66
C GLY A 75 -13.66 7.55 21.24
N ASN A 76 -14.81 7.16 20.68
CA ASN A 76 -15.93 8.08 20.50
C ASN A 76 -16.76 8.03 21.80
N TYR A 77 -16.25 8.63 22.88
CA TYR A 77 -17.08 8.96 24.03
C TYR A 77 -17.97 10.14 23.61
N ASN A 78 -19.15 9.82 23.07
CA ASN A 78 -20.29 10.74 23.18
C ASN A 78 -20.70 10.73 24.66
N ASP A 79 -20.00 11.51 25.47
CA ASP A 79 -20.47 11.81 26.82
C ASP A 79 -21.62 12.82 26.66
N LYS A 80 -22.82 12.30 26.46
CA LYS A 80 -24.04 13.07 26.66
C LYS A 80 -24.21 13.19 28.17
N GLU A 81 -23.58 14.21 28.74
CA GLU A 81 -23.87 14.68 30.08
C GLU A 81 -25.32 15.16 30.09
N THR A 82 -26.22 14.24 30.48
CA THR A 82 -27.61 14.54 30.80
C THR A 82 -27.75 14.18 32.26
N ARG A 83 -27.67 15.19 33.13
CA ARG A 83 -28.33 15.21 34.43
C ARG A 83 -28.44 16.63 34.94
#